data_AF-A0A945DF63-F1
#
_entry.id   AF-A0A945DF63-F1
#
_cell.length_a   1.000
_cell.length_b   1.000
_cell.length_c   1.000
_cell.angle_alpha   90.00
_cell.angle_beta   90.00
_cell.angle_gamma   90.00
#
_symmetry.space_group_name_H-M   'P 1'
#
loop_
_entity.id
_entity.type
_entity.pdbx_description
1 polymer ?
#
loop_
_entity_poly.entity_id
_entity_poly.type
_entity_poly.pdbx_seq_one_letter_code
_entity_poly.pdbx_strand_id
1 'polypeptide(L)'
;MYTIISTLILFFIVVFSILLYFKLKKENLTKLHNGICPSCDATKKEFTNPTNGMKIKVDVIMAKVLRSGGCSGASEVEYKCKECGFKMVSSEYGGSC
;
A
#
# COMPACT_ATOMS: atom_id res chain seq x y z
N MET A 1 -6.13 41.02 14.18
CA MET A 1 -5.02 40.17 14.67
C MET A 1 -5.50 38.74 14.95
N TYR A 2 -6.54 38.54 15.77
CA TYR A 2 -7.10 37.21 16.08
C TYR A 2 -7.56 36.41 14.84
N THR A 3 -8.26 37.07 13.90
CA THR A 3 -8.72 36.43 12.66
C THR A 3 -7.56 35.96 11.78
N ILE A 4 -6.54 36.80 11.60
CA ILE A 4 -5.33 36.46 10.82
C ILE A 4 -4.58 35.28 11.43
N ILE A 5 -4.42 35.28 12.75
CA ILE A 5 -3.77 34.17 13.49
C ILE A 5 -4.59 32.88 13.35
N SER A 6 -5.92 32.97 13.48
CA SER A 6 -6.82 31.82 13.31
C SER A 6 -6.74 31.22 11.89
N THR A 7 -6.72 32.05 10.85
CA THR A 7 -6.59 31.59 9.46
C THR A 7 -5.24 30.90 9.21
N LEU A 8 -4.15 31.44 9.75
CA LEU A 8 -2.82 30.82 9.66
C LEU A 8 -2.77 29.44 10.32
N ILE A 9 -3.30 29.31 11.53
CA ILE A 9 -3.34 28.02 12.24
C ILE A 9 -4.13 26.99 11.42
N LEU A 10 -5.28 27.38 10.87
CA LEU A 10 -6.11 26.49 10.08
C LEU A 10 -5.40 26.03 8.80
N PHE A 11 -4.64 26.92 8.16
CA PHE A 11 -3.77 26.59 7.04
C PHE A 11 -2.70 25.55 7.42
N PHE A 12 -2.00 25.75 8.54
CA PHE A 12 -1.00 24.78 9.01
C PHE A 12 -1.58 23.40 9.30
N ILE A 13 -2.78 23.34 9.88
CA ILE A 13 -3.47 22.06 10.15
C ILE A 13 -3.73 21.32 8.84
N VAL A 14 -4.27 22.00 7.82
CA VAL A 14 -4.54 21.38 6.51
C VAL A 14 -3.27 20.85 5.86
N VAL A 15 -2.19 21.64 5.86
CA VAL A 15 -0.89 21.20 5.32
C VAL A 15 -0.38 19.97 6.08
N PHE A 16 -0.48 19.97 7.41
CA PHE A 16 -0.05 18.86 8.24
C PHE A 16 -0.87 17.58 7.98
N SER A 17 -2.21 17.70 7.83
CA SER A 17 -3.07 16.58 7.48
C SER A 17 -2.70 15.95 6.12
N ILE A 18 -2.38 16.78 5.12
CA ILE A 18 -1.95 16.31 3.80
C ILE A 18 -0.61 15.55 3.92
N LEU A 19 0.35 16.09 4.67
CA LEU A 19 1.64 15.42 4.88
C LEU A 19 1.49 14.08 5.61
N LEU A 20 0.65 14.01 6.64
CA LEU A 20 0.34 12.76 7.35
C LEU A 20 -0.30 11.73 6.43
N TYR A 21 -1.24 12.15 5.57
CA TYR A 21 -1.87 11.27 4.59
C TYR A 21 -0.82 10.63 3.65
N PHE A 22 0.08 11.45 3.10
CA PHE A 22 1.14 10.93 2.22
C PHE A 22 2.12 10.00 2.96
N LYS A 23 2.46 10.30 4.21
CA LYS A 23 3.30 9.44 5.04
C LYS A 23 2.66 8.08 5.28
N LEU A 24 1.40 8.07 5.73
CA LEU A 24 0.64 6.84 5.99
C LEU A 24 0.47 6.01 4.71
N LYS A 25 0.20 6.66 3.57
CA LYS A 25 0.10 5.98 2.28
C LYS A 25 1.42 5.27 1.91
N LYS A 26 2.56 5.93 2.09
CA LYS A 26 3.88 5.33 1.82
C LYS A 26 4.17 4.14 2.74
N GLU A 27 3.92 4.28 4.04
CA GLU A 27 4.13 3.19 5.02
C GLU A 27 3.27 1.97 4.70
N ASN A 28 2.00 2.18 4.35
CA ASN A 28 1.09 1.11 3.95
C ASN A 28 1.56 0.40 2.67
N LEU A 29 2.09 1.15 1.70
CA LEU A 29 2.66 0.58 0.48
C LEU A 29 3.88 -0.29 0.81
N THR A 30 4.79 0.19 1.66
CA THR A 30 5.97 -0.58 2.09
C THR A 30 5.56 -1.86 2.82
N LYS A 31 4.55 -1.80 3.71
CA LYS A 31 3.98 -3.00 4.36
C LYS A 31 3.43 -3.99 3.33
N LEU A 32 2.71 -3.51 2.32
CA LEU A 32 2.20 -4.31 1.20
C LEU A 32 3.32 -4.99 0.40
N HIS A 33 4.39 -4.28 0.04
CA HIS A 33 5.55 -4.87 -0.63
C HIS A 33 6.25 -5.93 0.24
N ASN A 34 6.23 -5.75 1.56
CA ASN A 34 6.78 -6.73 2.50
C ASN A 34 5.86 -7.96 2.69
N GLY A 35 4.66 -7.96 2.10
CA GLY A 35 3.68 -9.03 2.24
C GLY A 35 2.87 -8.96 3.54
N ILE A 36 2.76 -7.77 4.14
CA ILE A 36 2.05 -7.52 5.42
C ILE A 36 0.83 -6.64 5.14
N CYS A 37 -0.36 -7.06 5.59
CA CYS A 37 -1.55 -6.24 5.47
C CYS A 37 -1.53 -5.09 6.51
N PRO A 38 -1.62 -3.81 6.11
CA PRO A 38 -1.60 -2.69 7.05
C PRO A 38 -2.87 -2.58 7.91
N SER A 39 -3.95 -3.28 7.56
CA SER A 39 -5.22 -3.21 8.28
C SER A 39 -5.42 -4.32 9.31
N CYS A 40 -4.85 -5.51 9.09
CA CYS A 40 -5.05 -6.67 9.97
C CYS A 40 -3.75 -7.40 10.32
N ASP A 41 -2.60 -6.83 9.95
CA ASP A 41 -1.24 -7.35 10.19
C ASP A 41 -1.00 -8.79 9.69
N ALA A 42 -1.85 -9.29 8.80
CA ALA A 42 -1.72 -10.61 8.22
C ALA A 42 -0.48 -10.68 7.32
N THR A 43 0.31 -11.74 7.50
CA THR A 43 1.58 -11.97 6.80
C THR A 43 1.54 -13.24 5.96
N LYS A 44 2.41 -13.31 4.95
CA LYS A 44 2.63 -14.53 4.16
C LYS A 44 2.93 -15.73 5.07
N LYS A 45 2.22 -16.83 4.86
CA LYS A 45 2.41 -18.07 5.62
C LYS A 45 3.22 -19.04 4.78
N GLU A 46 4.33 -19.53 5.31
CA GLU A 46 5.13 -20.58 4.69
C GLU A 46 4.90 -21.90 5.44
N PHE A 47 4.36 -22.90 4.74
CA PHE A 47 4.13 -24.24 5.28
C PHE A 47 5.13 -25.19 4.64
N THR A 48 5.82 -26.00 5.45
CA THR A 48 6.67 -27.08 4.93
C THR A 48 5.92 -28.39 5.04
N ASN A 49 5.68 -29.05 3.91
CA ASN A 49 4.97 -30.32 3.89
C ASN A 49 5.89 -31.45 4.40
N PRO A 50 5.54 -32.13 5.51
CA PRO A 50 6.44 -33.10 6.15
C PRO A 50 6.70 -34.35 5.29
N THR A 51 5.84 -34.66 4.31
CA THR A 51 5.91 -35.90 3.53
C THR A 51 6.83 -35.78 2.30
N ASN A 52 7.01 -34.58 1.77
CA ASN A 52 7.68 -34.32 0.49
C ASN A 52 8.65 -33.13 0.56
N GLY A 53 8.85 -32.53 1.74
CA GLY A 53 9.80 -31.42 1.96
C GLY A 53 9.46 -30.14 1.20
N MET A 54 8.29 -30.08 0.55
CA MET A 54 7.89 -28.97 -0.30
C MET A 54 7.45 -27.77 0.55
N LYS A 55 8.03 -26.59 0.28
CA LYS A 55 7.66 -25.33 0.91
C LYS A 55 6.51 -24.68 0.13
N ILE A 56 5.33 -24.60 0.73
CA ILE A 56 4.15 -23.94 0.17
C ILE A 56 4.10 -22.51 0.73
N LYS A 57 4.23 -21.53 -0.14
CA LYS A 57 4.09 -20.11 0.20
C LYS A 57 2.66 -19.68 -0.11
N VAL A 58 1.93 -19.21 0.91
CA VAL A 58 0.58 -18.68 0.74
C VAL A 58 0.65 -17.16 0.89
N ASP A 59 0.58 -16.47 -0.24
CA ASP A 59 0.53 -15.01 -0.26
C ASP A 59 -0.87 -14.52 0.15
N VAL A 60 -0.89 -13.68 1.18
CA VAL A 60 -2.09 -13.03 1.72
C VAL A 60 -2.49 -11.81 0.91
N ILE A 61 -1.56 -11.22 0.17
CA ILE A 61 -1.77 -10.01 -0.64
C ILE A 61 -1.84 -10.41 -2.11
N MET A 62 -2.91 -10.00 -2.79
CA MET A 62 -3.02 -10.06 -4.25
C MET A 62 -2.65 -8.70 -4.82
N ALA A 63 -1.67 -8.65 -5.72
CA ALA A 63 -1.39 -7.47 -6.54
C ALA A 63 -1.94 -7.71 -7.95
N LYS A 64 -2.72 -6.76 -8.46
CA LYS A 64 -3.31 -6.80 -9.80
C LYS A 64 -3.06 -5.47 -10.50
N VAL A 65 -2.49 -5.52 -11.71
CA VAL A 65 -2.38 -4.33 -12.55
C VAL A 65 -3.77 -3.97 -13.09
N LEU A 66 -4.26 -2.79 -12.76
CA LEU A 66 -5.52 -2.24 -13.27
C LEU A 66 -5.32 -1.56 -14.62
N ARG A 67 -4.23 -0.81 -14.76
CA ARG A 67 -3.88 -0.08 -15.97
C ARG A 67 -2.39 -0.11 -16.18
N SER A 68 -1.94 -0.54 -17.36
CA SER A 68 -0.51 -0.49 -17.69
C SER A 68 -0.15 0.88 -18.28
N GLY A 69 0.99 1.42 -17.86
CA GLY A 69 1.56 2.64 -18.41
C GLY A 69 2.37 2.44 -19.70
N GLY A 70 2.47 1.20 -20.20
CA GLY A 70 3.41 0.84 -21.26
C GLY A 70 4.87 0.88 -20.77
N CYS A 71 5.84 0.94 -21.70
CA CYS A 71 7.27 0.92 -21.38
C CYS A 71 7.80 2.13 -20.59
N SER A 72 7.09 3.26 -20.61
CA SER A 72 7.58 4.52 -20.03
C SER A 72 6.58 5.19 -19.11
N GLY A 73 5.41 4.58 -18.89
CA GLY A 73 4.37 5.13 -18.03
C GLY A 73 4.27 4.41 -16.70
N ALA A 74 3.66 5.10 -15.73
CA ALA A 74 3.29 4.48 -14.47
C ALA A 74 2.12 3.51 -14.68
N SER A 75 2.22 2.34 -14.08
CA SER A 75 1.15 1.34 -14.04
C SER A 75 0.38 1.46 -12.73
N GLU A 76 -0.95 1.39 -12.82
CA GLU A 76 -1.81 1.37 -11.63
C GLU A 76 -1.94 -0.06 -11.14
N VAL A 77 -1.51 -0.31 -9.90
CA VAL A 77 -1.55 -1.60 -9.25
C VAL A 77 -2.53 -1.53 -8.08
N GLU A 78 -3.53 -2.42 -8.10
CA GLU A 78 -4.42 -2.67 -6.98
C GLU A 78 -3.84 -3.78 -6.11
N TYR A 79 -3.65 -3.48 -4.84
CA TYR A 79 -3.31 -4.43 -3.79
C TYR A 79 -4.56 -4.75 -2.99
N LYS A 80 -4.87 -6.03 -2.86
CA LYS A 80 -5.99 -6.54 -2.08
C LYS A 80 -5.54 -7.57 -1.06
N CYS A 81 -5.89 -7.39 0.21
CA CYS A 81 -5.71 -8.41 1.23
C CYS A 81 -6.83 -9.45 1.14
N LYS A 82 -6.48 -10.75 1.12
CA LYS A 82 -7.44 -11.86 1.09
C LYS A 82 -8.13 -12.10 2.43
N GLU A 83 -7.48 -11.79 3.55
CA GLU A 83 -8.02 -12.07 4.88
C GLU A 83 -9.06 -11.02 5.32
N CYS A 84 -8.75 -9.73 5.22
CA CYS A 84 -9.65 -8.66 5.69
C CYS A 84 -10.34 -7.87 4.56
N GLY A 85 -9.97 -8.09 3.30
CA GLY A 85 -10.54 -7.36 2.16
C GLY A 85 -10.02 -5.94 1.96
N PHE A 86 -9.00 -5.50 2.71
CA PHE A 86 -8.33 -4.21 2.50
C PHE A 86 -7.92 -4.02 1.05
N LYS A 87 -8.18 -2.85 0.47
CA LYS A 87 -7.83 -2.49 -0.90
C LYS A 87 -7.04 -1.19 -0.94
N MET A 88 -6.00 -1.16 -1.75
CA MET A 88 -5.20 0.04 -1.99
C MET A 88 -4.75 0.07 -3.43
N VAL A 89 -4.99 1.19 -4.11
CA VAL A 89 -4.47 1.42 -5.47
C VAL A 89 -3.26 2.34 -5.37
N SER A 90 -2.16 1.91 -5.99
CA SER A 90 -0.94 2.70 -6.11
C SER A 90 -0.54 2.83 -7.57
N SER A 91 0.02 3.98 -7.92
CA SER A 91 0.66 4.19 -9.21
C SER A 91 2.13 3.87 -9.03
N GLU A 92 2.60 2.84 -9.71
CA GLU A 92 3.99 2.38 -9.64
C GLU A 92 4.67 2.63 -10.98
N TYR A 93 5.87 3.21 -10.92
CA TYR A 93 6.68 3.39 -12.11
C TYR A 93 7.34 2.05 -12.45
N GLY A 94 6.63 1.26 -13.24
CA GLY A 94 7.06 -0.04 -13.72
C GLY A 94 6.72 -0.13 -15.20
N GLY A 95 7.60 0.42 -16.03
CA GLY A 95 7.57 0.11 -17.46
C GLY A 95 7.81 -1.38 -17.62
N SER A 96 6.78 -2.15 -17.94
CA SER A 96 6.93 -3.58 -18.20
C SER A 96 7.03 -3.78 -19.71
N CYS A 97 8.27 -3.77 -20.16
CA CYS A 97 8.78 -4.46 -21.33
C CYS A 97 10.11 -5.11 -20.90
#